data_AF-A0A822B2J9-F1
#
_entry.id   AF-A0A822B2J9-F1
#
_cell.length_a   1.000
_cell.length_b   1.000
_cell.length_c   1.000
_cell.angle_alpha   90.00
_cell.angle_beta   90.00
_cell.angle_gamma   90.00
#
_symmetry.space_group_name_H-M   'P 1'
#
loop_
_entity.id
_entity.type
_entity.pdbx_description
1 polymer ?
#
loop_
_entity_poly.entity_id
_entity_poly.type
_entity_poly.pdbx_seq_one_letter_code
_entity_poly.pdbx_strand_id
1 'polypeptide(L)'
;MPNIGCIQLEENNKILKNIQYKKFKVPILGITLILGTIIVALSIVALVKINKKLHQIPDKSEKPIISSKAIQQSSDSILGASIHIDEVMSYLNEFQRIATANNGIRADSTSGFHATMDYIENYLTANTNYKVTKAIFRVRSAALARIPILMSSINGTITNHSFTTTPSTTDFYHIQYTASANFTDYVELTVIPNFGCSDDDWRNASASASGRVALVKRGNCTLAEKATLASKYNAAALLIYNDGQSPNRMAPMFVALNESNNLPALFLSYQVGQRFADASRMKPGNVRILINIVRRNESTSPSANICADTPTGDVTQTIVIGSHSDSVTAGSGINDNGSGSAANLALAVSLARLFRTSAYAKYKYRVRFCWWGAEELGLL
;
A
#
# COMPACT_ATOMS: atom_id res chain seq x y z
N MET A 1 -43.74 0.71 39.41
CA MET A 1 -45.16 0.35 39.20
C MET A 1 -45.35 -0.15 37.78
N PRO A 2 -46.04 -1.27 37.54
CA PRO A 2 -45.91 -2.52 38.29
C PRO A 2 -45.86 -3.77 37.35
N ASN A 3 -45.42 -4.91 37.93
CA ASN A 3 -46.06 -6.26 37.89
C ASN A 3 -46.29 -6.99 36.54
N ILE A 4 -46.22 -8.32 36.34
CA ILE A 4 -46.17 -9.63 37.06
C ILE A 4 -45.74 -10.63 35.94
N GLY A 5 -45.08 -11.78 36.10
CA GLY A 5 -44.66 -12.62 37.21
C GLY A 5 -44.00 -13.90 36.66
N CYS A 6 -43.17 -14.54 37.49
CA CYS A 6 -42.68 -15.92 37.33
C CYS A 6 -43.74 -16.94 37.76
N ILE A 7 -43.48 -18.23 37.44
CA ILE A 7 -43.47 -19.45 38.31
C ILE A 7 -43.77 -20.66 37.37
N GLN A 8 -42.81 -21.53 37.02
CA GLN A 8 -42.13 -22.65 37.73
C GLN A 8 -42.89 -23.99 37.66
N LEU A 9 -42.17 -25.09 37.91
CA LEU A 9 -42.49 -26.54 37.92
C LEU A 9 -42.02 -27.26 36.63
N GLU A 10 -41.32 -28.40 36.64
CA GLU A 10 -41.04 -29.41 37.65
C GLU A 10 -39.94 -30.37 37.12
N GLU A 11 -39.17 -30.98 38.01
CA GLU A 11 -38.34 -32.15 37.72
C GLU A 11 -39.22 -33.34 37.32
N ASN A 12 -38.81 -34.16 36.35
CA ASN A 12 -39.22 -35.56 36.35
C ASN A 12 -38.22 -36.53 35.71
N ASN A 13 -38.07 -37.63 36.43
CA ASN A 13 -37.08 -38.69 36.35
C ASN A 13 -37.40 -39.75 35.29
N LYS A 14 -36.34 -40.45 34.85
CA LYS A 14 -36.29 -41.84 34.35
C LYS A 14 -37.15 -42.22 33.13
N ILE A 15 -36.48 -42.64 32.05
CA ILE A 15 -36.65 -44.02 31.50
C ILE A 15 -35.28 -44.52 30.98
N LEU A 16 -34.68 -45.43 31.74
CA LEU A 16 -33.63 -46.35 31.29
C LEU A 16 -34.27 -47.38 30.35
N LYS A 17 -33.85 -47.44 29.09
CA LYS A 17 -34.03 -48.65 28.27
C LYS A 17 -32.73 -49.44 28.26
N ASN A 18 -32.74 -50.54 29.02
CA ASN A 18 -31.81 -51.64 28.95
C ASN A 18 -31.78 -52.19 27.51
N ILE A 19 -30.63 -52.09 26.85
CA ILE A 19 -30.29 -52.94 25.71
C ILE A 19 -29.53 -54.14 26.29
N GLN A 20 -30.18 -55.30 26.34
CA GLN A 20 -29.49 -56.57 26.58
C GLN A 20 -28.75 -57.00 25.31
N TYR A 21 -27.42 -56.95 25.33
CA TYR A 21 -26.60 -57.73 24.41
C TYR A 21 -26.13 -59.02 25.10
N LYS A 22 -26.63 -60.14 24.60
CA LYS A 22 -26.14 -61.49 24.93
C LYS A 22 -24.66 -61.61 24.53
N LYS A 23 -23.87 -62.10 25.50
CA LYS A 23 -22.58 -62.82 25.41
C LYS A 23 -21.88 -62.79 24.04
N PHE A 24 -20.82 -61.99 23.93
CA PHE A 24 -19.62 -62.33 23.16
C PHE A 24 -18.40 -62.02 24.03
N LYS A 25 -17.57 -63.04 24.31
CA LYS A 25 -16.22 -62.89 24.86
C LYS A 25 -15.21 -63.11 23.72
N VAL A 26 -13.98 -62.62 23.97
CA VAL A 26 -12.67 -62.89 23.31
C VAL A 26 -12.22 -61.71 22.40
N PRO A 27 -10.94 -61.25 22.44
CA PRO A 27 -10.58 -59.99 23.09
C PRO A 27 -9.64 -59.13 22.22
N ILE A 28 -10.15 -58.11 21.52
CA ILE A 28 -9.30 -57.23 20.70
C ILE A 28 -9.81 -55.78 20.78
N LEU A 29 -9.85 -55.20 21.99
CA LEU A 29 -10.21 -53.78 22.16
C LEU A 29 -9.31 -53.01 23.14
N GLY A 30 -8.27 -53.66 23.70
CA GLY A 30 -7.28 -52.97 24.54
C GLY A 30 -6.25 -52.20 23.72
N ILE A 31 -5.80 -52.74 22.58
CA ILE A 31 -4.67 -52.17 21.84
C ILE A 31 -5.09 -51.00 20.93
N THR A 32 -6.30 -51.02 20.37
CA THR A 32 -6.81 -49.95 19.48
C THR A 32 -7.23 -48.68 20.24
N LEU A 33 -7.78 -48.80 21.45
CA LEU A 33 -8.09 -47.63 22.29
C LEU A 33 -6.82 -47.00 22.90
N ILE A 34 -5.81 -47.81 23.21
CA ILE A 34 -4.51 -47.35 23.70
C ILE A 34 -3.69 -46.71 22.55
N LEU A 35 -3.68 -47.28 21.34
CA LEU A 35 -3.05 -46.64 20.19
C LEU A 35 -3.77 -45.34 19.80
N GLY A 36 -5.10 -45.30 19.84
CA GLY A 36 -5.88 -44.08 19.54
C GLY A 36 -5.61 -42.95 20.54
N THR A 37 -5.56 -43.26 21.84
CA THR A 37 -5.21 -42.26 22.87
C THR A 37 -3.75 -41.82 22.81
N ILE A 38 -2.82 -42.72 22.47
CA ILE A 38 -1.41 -42.37 22.25
C ILE A 38 -1.24 -41.51 20.99
N ILE A 39 -1.94 -41.80 19.89
CA ILE A 39 -1.90 -40.98 18.67
C ILE A 39 -2.50 -39.60 18.91
N VAL A 40 -3.64 -39.50 19.62
CA VAL A 40 -4.24 -38.21 19.98
C VAL A 40 -3.35 -37.44 20.96
N ALA A 41 -2.76 -38.10 21.97
CA ALA A 41 -1.82 -37.46 22.90
C ALA A 41 -0.53 -36.99 22.20
N LEU A 42 0.03 -37.80 21.29
CA LEU A 42 1.19 -37.42 20.46
C LEU A 42 0.83 -36.28 19.49
N SER A 43 -0.39 -36.27 18.95
CA SER A 43 -0.89 -35.19 18.09
C SER A 43 -1.08 -33.90 18.87
N ILE A 44 -1.60 -33.95 20.09
CA ILE A 44 -1.75 -32.81 21.00
C ILE A 44 -0.37 -32.32 21.46
N VAL A 45 0.57 -33.21 21.78
CA VAL A 45 1.96 -32.83 22.12
C VAL A 45 2.68 -32.23 20.92
N ALA A 46 2.45 -32.74 19.71
CA ALA A 46 2.96 -32.17 18.48
C ALA A 46 2.34 -30.79 18.21
N LEU A 47 1.02 -30.63 18.36
CA LEU A 47 0.31 -29.35 18.25
C LEU A 47 0.73 -28.35 19.32
N VAL A 48 0.99 -28.77 20.56
CA VAL A 48 1.49 -27.91 21.64
C VAL A 48 2.96 -27.54 21.40
N LYS A 49 3.79 -28.46 20.88
CA LYS A 49 5.16 -28.15 20.46
C LYS A 49 5.19 -27.23 19.24
N ILE A 50 4.28 -27.41 18.28
CA ILE A 50 4.11 -26.55 17.10
C ILE A 50 3.55 -25.19 17.51
N ASN A 51 2.60 -25.11 18.45
CA ASN A 51 2.07 -23.86 18.97
C ASN A 51 3.12 -23.11 19.81
N LYS A 52 3.91 -23.81 20.64
CA LYS A 52 5.09 -23.23 21.30
C LYS A 52 6.16 -22.80 20.29
N LYS A 53 6.38 -23.53 19.19
CA LYS A 53 7.27 -23.11 18.10
C LYS A 53 6.70 -21.92 17.34
N LEU A 54 5.40 -21.84 17.07
CA LEU A 54 4.71 -20.74 16.40
C LEU A 54 4.69 -19.47 17.26
N HIS A 55 4.59 -19.59 18.58
CA HIS A 55 4.76 -18.48 19.52
C HIS A 55 6.24 -18.16 19.84
N GLN A 56 7.18 -18.96 19.33
CA GLN A 56 8.62 -18.72 19.39
C GLN A 56 9.22 -18.36 18.02
N ILE A 57 8.46 -18.46 16.93
CA ILE A 57 8.80 -17.87 15.63
C ILE A 57 8.56 -16.38 15.83
N PRO A 58 9.62 -15.54 15.84
CA PRO A 58 9.43 -14.11 15.85
C PRO A 58 8.60 -13.77 14.61
N ASP A 59 7.57 -12.95 14.79
CA ASP A 59 6.92 -12.25 13.69
C ASP A 59 8.03 -11.55 12.88
N LYS A 60 8.41 -12.11 11.74
CA LYS A 60 9.37 -11.51 10.80
C LYS A 60 8.74 -10.35 10.02
N SER A 61 7.76 -9.66 10.60
CA SER A 61 7.65 -8.22 10.46
C SER A 61 8.42 -7.50 11.57
N GLU A 62 9.70 -7.82 11.73
CA GLU A 62 10.62 -6.84 12.32
C GLU A 62 10.65 -5.65 11.35
N LYS A 63 9.73 -4.69 11.55
CA LYS A 63 10.12 -3.29 11.37
C LYS A 63 11.47 -3.19 12.07
N PRO A 64 12.53 -2.70 11.41
CA PRO A 64 13.82 -2.60 12.07
C PRO A 64 13.57 -1.81 13.35
N ILE A 65 13.63 -2.49 14.50
CA ILE A 65 13.63 -1.83 15.78
C ILE A 65 15.01 -1.23 15.80
N ILE A 66 15.13 0.00 15.28
CA ILE A 66 16.32 0.80 15.50
C ILE A 66 16.43 0.85 17.02
N SER A 67 17.37 0.10 17.56
CA SER A 67 17.49 -0.03 19.01
C SER A 67 17.55 1.38 19.61
N SER A 68 16.94 1.60 20.77
CA SER A 68 17.03 2.89 21.46
C SER A 68 18.48 3.36 21.58
N LYS A 69 19.41 2.40 21.73
CA LYS A 69 20.85 2.62 21.71
C LYS A 69 21.39 3.13 20.37
N ALA A 70 20.92 2.61 19.24
CA ALA A 70 21.31 3.09 17.91
C ALA A 70 20.68 4.47 17.58
N ILE A 71 19.45 4.72 18.02
CA ILE A 71 18.82 6.05 17.92
C ILE A 71 19.64 7.05 18.75
N GLN A 72 19.92 6.71 20.00
CA GLN A 72 20.70 7.54 20.91
C GLN A 72 22.13 7.76 20.39
N GLN A 73 22.79 6.73 19.89
CA GLN A 73 24.11 6.85 19.26
C GLN A 73 24.08 7.71 17.97
N SER A 74 22.98 7.69 17.22
CA SER A 74 22.81 8.55 16.04
C SER A 74 22.54 10.01 16.42
N SER A 75 21.72 10.27 17.45
CA SER A 75 21.43 11.61 17.95
C SER A 75 22.65 12.23 18.64
N ASP A 76 23.44 11.41 19.33
CA ASP A 76 24.66 11.83 20.02
C ASP A 76 25.85 11.99 19.07
N SER A 77 25.70 11.58 17.80
CA SER A 77 26.70 11.87 16.77
C SER A 77 26.75 13.37 16.50
N ILE A 78 27.93 13.89 16.15
CA ILE A 78 28.10 15.32 15.86
C ILE A 78 27.18 15.77 14.72
N LEU A 79 26.91 14.90 13.75
CA LEU A 79 25.94 15.16 12.68
C LEU A 79 24.51 15.20 13.21
N GLY A 80 24.07 14.21 13.98
CA GLY A 80 22.73 14.17 14.58
C GLY A 80 22.46 15.38 15.47
N ALA A 81 23.41 15.74 16.33
CA ALA A 81 23.34 16.90 17.21
C ALA A 81 23.32 18.25 16.46
N SER A 82 23.83 18.28 15.23
CA SER A 82 23.83 19.49 14.37
C SER A 82 22.54 19.68 13.54
N ILE A 83 21.59 18.74 13.63
CA ILE A 83 20.30 18.85 12.95
C ILE A 83 19.30 19.43 13.95
N HIS A 84 18.83 20.64 13.70
CA HIS A 84 17.91 21.34 14.59
C HIS A 84 16.47 21.19 14.08
N ILE A 85 15.55 20.81 14.97
CA ILE A 85 14.14 20.62 14.61
C ILE A 85 13.51 21.91 14.06
N ASP A 86 13.88 23.07 14.60
CA ASP A 86 13.37 24.36 14.14
C ASP A 86 13.75 24.67 12.69
N GLU A 87 14.93 24.21 12.25
CA GLU A 87 15.37 24.33 10.86
C GLU A 87 14.58 23.39 9.94
N VAL A 88 14.38 22.14 10.35
CA VAL A 88 13.51 21.19 9.62
C VAL A 88 12.11 21.77 9.47
N MET A 89 11.54 22.31 10.56
CA MET A 89 10.22 22.94 10.55
C MET A 89 10.18 24.20 9.68
N SER A 90 11.27 24.97 9.61
CA SER A 90 11.36 26.13 8.71
C SER A 90 11.25 25.71 7.23
N TYR A 91 11.96 24.67 6.82
CA TYR A 91 11.86 24.13 5.46
C TYR A 91 10.46 23.58 5.16
N LEU A 92 9.87 22.87 6.14
CA LEU A 92 8.53 22.32 6.01
C LEU A 92 7.46 23.41 5.85
N ASN A 93 7.58 24.49 6.63
CA ASN A 93 6.73 25.67 6.52
C ASN A 93 6.88 26.37 5.17
N GLU A 94 8.10 26.41 4.63
CA GLU A 94 8.33 26.98 3.30
C GLU A 94 7.70 26.14 2.19
N PHE A 95 7.77 24.80 2.27
CA PHE A 95 7.01 23.94 1.37
C PHE A 95 5.50 24.17 1.49
N GLN A 96 4.96 24.34 2.70
CA GLN A 96 3.55 24.69 2.88
C GLN A 96 3.21 26.06 2.29
N ARG A 97 4.09 27.06 2.43
CA ARG A 97 3.92 28.37 1.81
C ARG A 97 3.89 28.26 0.29
N ILE A 98 4.81 27.50 -0.29
CA ILE A 98 4.85 27.22 -1.73
C ILE A 98 3.55 26.54 -2.18
N ALA A 99 3.09 25.51 -1.47
CA ALA A 99 1.83 24.85 -1.78
C ALA A 99 0.64 25.84 -1.74
N THR A 100 0.52 26.61 -0.66
CA THR A 100 -0.56 27.61 -0.49
C THR A 100 -0.56 28.64 -1.61
N ALA A 101 0.62 29.11 -2.04
CA ALA A 101 0.76 30.04 -3.17
C ALA A 101 0.44 29.40 -4.54
N ASN A 102 0.36 28.07 -4.62
CA ASN A 102 0.17 27.30 -5.84
C ASN A 102 -1.04 26.34 -5.71
N ASN A 103 -2.21 26.90 -5.42
CA ASN A 103 -3.49 26.17 -5.35
C ASN A 103 -3.55 25.06 -4.29
N GLY A 104 -2.72 25.17 -3.25
CA GLY A 104 -2.67 24.20 -2.16
C GLY A 104 -1.93 22.90 -2.48
N ILE A 105 -1.20 22.81 -3.60
CA ILE A 105 -0.54 21.57 -4.05
C ILE A 105 0.91 21.81 -4.49
N ARG A 106 1.70 20.74 -4.48
CA ARG A 106 3.06 20.69 -5.07
C ARG A 106 3.15 19.50 -6.03
N ALA A 107 2.04 19.16 -6.68
CA ALA A 107 1.97 18.00 -7.55
C ALA A 107 2.89 18.12 -8.76
N ASP A 108 3.41 17.00 -9.24
CA ASP A 108 4.36 16.96 -10.35
C ASP A 108 3.85 17.79 -11.55
N SER A 109 4.79 18.41 -12.27
CA SER A 109 4.51 19.26 -13.43
C SER A 109 3.64 20.51 -13.16
N THR A 110 3.31 20.81 -11.90
CA THR A 110 2.62 22.06 -11.50
C THR A 110 3.59 23.17 -11.13
N SER A 111 3.10 24.41 -11.04
CA SER A 111 3.89 25.54 -10.56
C SER A 111 4.39 25.36 -9.12
N GLY A 112 3.62 24.67 -8.26
CA GLY A 112 4.02 24.36 -6.88
C GLY A 112 5.18 23.37 -6.82
N PHE A 113 5.21 22.38 -7.72
CA PHE A 113 6.36 21.47 -7.85
C PHE A 113 7.60 22.22 -8.33
N HIS A 114 7.51 23.00 -9.41
CA HIS A 114 8.65 23.78 -9.92
C HIS A 114 9.19 24.75 -8.86
N ALA A 115 8.33 25.47 -8.14
CA ALA A 115 8.74 26.36 -7.06
C ALA A 115 9.41 25.62 -5.89
N THR A 116 8.98 24.40 -5.58
CA THR A 116 9.64 23.53 -4.58
C THR A 116 11.06 23.18 -5.04
N MET A 117 11.20 22.76 -6.29
CA MET A 117 12.49 22.38 -6.87
C MET A 117 13.45 23.56 -6.90
N ASP A 118 12.97 24.73 -7.33
CA ASP A 118 13.78 25.94 -7.37
C ASP A 118 14.19 26.38 -5.95
N TYR A 119 13.31 26.25 -4.95
CA TYR A 119 13.68 26.52 -3.55
C TYR A 119 14.82 25.62 -3.08
N ILE A 120 14.73 24.30 -3.29
CA ILE A 120 15.76 23.33 -2.87
C ILE A 120 17.09 23.63 -3.58
N GLU A 121 17.06 23.81 -4.90
CA GLU A 121 18.24 24.11 -5.72
C GLU A 121 18.94 25.40 -5.27
N ASN A 122 18.17 26.48 -5.10
CA ASN A 122 18.69 27.77 -4.67
C ASN A 122 19.23 27.72 -3.25
N TYR A 123 18.53 27.04 -2.33
CA TYR A 123 18.95 26.95 -0.94
C TYR A 123 20.26 26.17 -0.80
N LEU A 124 20.39 25.02 -1.49
CA LEU A 124 21.63 24.23 -1.50
C LEU A 124 22.79 25.02 -2.11
N THR A 125 22.56 25.70 -3.23
CA THR A 125 23.58 26.52 -3.90
C THR A 125 24.07 27.66 -3.01
N ALA A 126 23.16 28.32 -2.29
CA ALA A 126 23.51 29.42 -1.41
C ALA A 126 24.18 28.98 -0.10
N ASN A 127 23.80 27.82 0.45
CA ASN A 127 24.17 27.43 1.81
C ASN A 127 25.20 26.31 1.89
N THR A 128 25.57 25.68 0.78
CA THR A 128 26.53 24.58 0.71
C THR A 128 27.61 24.84 -0.34
N ASN A 129 28.60 23.96 -0.43
CA ASN A 129 29.56 23.90 -1.54
C ASN A 129 29.35 22.62 -2.39
N TYR A 130 28.15 22.05 -2.35
CA TYR A 130 27.82 20.83 -3.05
C TYR A 130 27.68 21.07 -4.55
N LYS A 131 27.96 20.04 -5.35
CA LYS A 131 27.66 20.07 -6.78
C LYS A 131 26.19 19.72 -6.97
N VAL A 132 25.35 20.74 -7.15
CA VAL A 132 23.92 20.59 -7.44
C VAL A 132 23.71 20.29 -8.93
N THR A 133 22.86 19.31 -9.22
CA THR A 133 22.50 18.88 -10.57
C THR A 133 21.00 18.70 -10.67
N LYS A 134 20.42 19.17 -11.78
CA LYS A 134 18.99 19.01 -12.10
C LYS A 134 18.85 18.14 -13.34
N ALA A 135 18.31 16.95 -13.18
CA ALA A 135 18.05 16.01 -14.26
C ALA A 135 16.59 16.13 -14.69
N ILE A 136 16.35 16.67 -15.88
CA ILE A 136 15.00 16.85 -16.43
C ILE A 136 14.60 15.58 -17.18
N PHE A 137 13.36 15.13 -16.95
CA PHE A 137 12.74 14.04 -17.69
C PHE A 137 11.29 14.41 -18.04
N ARG A 138 10.60 13.55 -18.78
CA ARG A 138 9.24 13.81 -19.27
C ARG A 138 8.30 12.74 -18.75
N VAL A 139 7.17 13.18 -18.20
CA VAL A 139 6.13 12.29 -17.66
C VAL A 139 4.92 12.29 -18.55
N ARG A 140 4.37 11.11 -18.86
CA ARG A 140 3.12 10.99 -19.62
C ARG A 140 1.92 11.38 -18.76
N SER A 141 1.01 12.17 -19.34
CA SER A 141 -0.26 12.47 -18.69
C SER A 141 -1.10 11.21 -18.47
N ALA A 142 -1.57 11.02 -17.23
CA ALA A 142 -2.56 10.01 -16.88
C ALA A 142 -4.01 10.49 -17.04
N ALA A 143 -4.23 11.65 -17.67
CA ALA A 143 -5.55 12.26 -17.71
C ALA A 143 -6.56 11.49 -18.58
N LEU A 144 -7.79 11.39 -18.09
CA LEU A 144 -8.91 10.83 -18.84
C LEU A 144 -9.57 11.87 -19.74
N ALA A 145 -10.10 11.42 -20.88
CA ALA A 145 -10.84 12.25 -21.84
C ALA A 145 -12.29 12.49 -21.41
N ARG A 146 -12.82 11.62 -20.55
CA ARG A 146 -14.15 11.70 -19.93
C ARG A 146 -14.17 10.93 -18.62
N ILE A 147 -15.22 11.14 -17.82
CA ILE A 147 -15.46 10.39 -16.59
C ILE A 147 -15.49 8.89 -16.91
N PRO A 148 -14.73 8.03 -16.19
CA PRO A 148 -14.76 6.59 -16.40
C PRO A 148 -16.09 6.01 -15.94
N ILE A 149 -16.48 4.89 -16.54
CA ILE A 149 -17.71 4.16 -16.18
C ILE A 149 -17.31 2.86 -15.52
N LEU A 150 -17.93 2.57 -14.36
CA LEU A 150 -17.92 1.27 -13.71
C LEU A 150 -19.35 0.88 -13.40
N MET A 151 -19.79 -0.24 -13.95
CA MET A 151 -21.10 -0.83 -13.65
C MET A 151 -20.92 -2.29 -13.21
N SER A 152 -21.77 -2.75 -12.30
CA SER A 152 -21.83 -4.14 -11.90
C SER A 152 -23.23 -4.72 -12.11
N SER A 153 -23.31 -6.00 -12.47
CA SER A 153 -24.51 -6.81 -12.37
C SER A 153 -24.30 -7.87 -11.30
N ILE A 154 -25.19 -7.90 -10.30
CA ILE A 154 -25.19 -8.90 -9.23
C ILE A 154 -26.60 -9.48 -9.11
N ASN A 155 -26.77 -10.78 -9.33
CA ASN A 155 -28.09 -11.42 -9.41
C ASN A 155 -29.06 -10.73 -10.40
N GLY A 156 -28.54 -10.18 -11.51
CA GLY A 156 -29.35 -9.44 -12.49
C GLY A 156 -29.63 -7.97 -12.14
N THR A 157 -29.36 -7.54 -10.91
CA THR A 157 -29.47 -6.12 -10.53
C THR A 157 -28.26 -5.34 -11.03
N ILE A 158 -28.50 -4.37 -11.89
CA ILE A 158 -27.47 -3.45 -12.40
C ILE A 158 -27.28 -2.30 -11.41
N THR A 159 -26.04 -1.97 -11.12
CA THR A 159 -25.65 -0.81 -10.32
C THR A 159 -24.59 -0.02 -11.06
N ASN A 160 -24.79 1.28 -11.19
CA ASN A 160 -23.77 2.23 -11.65
C ASN A 160 -23.04 2.77 -10.42
N HIS A 161 -21.72 2.77 -10.45
CA HIS A 161 -20.88 3.20 -9.33
C HIS A 161 -20.47 4.65 -9.51
N SER A 162 -20.44 5.42 -8.43
CA SER A 162 -20.15 6.85 -8.50
C SER A 162 -18.65 7.13 -8.73
N PHE A 163 -18.37 8.12 -9.59
CA PHE A 163 -17.06 8.73 -9.75
C PHE A 163 -17.20 10.23 -9.46
N THR A 164 -16.66 10.69 -8.34
CA THR A 164 -16.66 12.10 -7.94
C THR A 164 -15.27 12.50 -7.44
N THR A 165 -14.98 13.80 -7.37
CA THR A 165 -13.71 14.28 -6.79
C THR A 165 -13.67 14.20 -5.26
N THR A 166 -14.76 13.78 -4.61
CA THR A 166 -14.89 13.78 -3.15
C THR A 166 -14.75 12.34 -2.61
N PRO A 167 -13.68 12.01 -1.85
CA PRO A 167 -13.42 10.64 -1.41
C PRO A 167 -14.55 9.99 -0.60
N SER A 168 -15.34 10.79 0.13
CA SER A 168 -16.43 10.27 0.98
C SER A 168 -17.69 9.87 0.21
N THR A 169 -17.82 10.26 -1.06
CA THR A 169 -19.03 10.01 -1.87
C THR A 169 -18.77 9.23 -3.15
N THR A 170 -17.50 9.05 -3.52
CA THR A 170 -17.09 8.29 -4.69
C THR A 170 -16.91 6.80 -4.37
N ASP A 171 -17.44 5.94 -5.23
CA ASP A 171 -17.29 4.49 -5.12
C ASP A 171 -15.93 4.02 -5.62
N PHE A 172 -15.36 4.73 -6.60
CA PHE A 172 -14.08 4.38 -7.19
C PHE A 172 -13.30 5.58 -7.73
N TYR A 173 -12.01 5.35 -7.97
CA TYR A 173 -11.13 6.18 -8.78
C TYR A 173 -10.51 5.37 -9.92
N HIS A 174 -10.09 6.06 -10.98
CA HIS A 174 -9.17 5.45 -11.93
C HIS A 174 -7.78 5.42 -11.32
N ILE A 175 -7.02 4.36 -11.60
CA ILE A 175 -5.62 4.32 -11.21
C ILE A 175 -4.80 5.03 -12.29
N GLN A 176 -3.88 5.91 -11.92
CA GLN A 176 -3.00 6.55 -12.89
C GLN A 176 -2.22 5.49 -13.68
N TYR A 177 -2.03 5.74 -14.98
CA TYR A 177 -1.50 4.77 -15.94
C TYR A 177 -2.37 3.51 -16.18
N THR A 178 -3.66 3.53 -15.79
CA THR A 178 -4.64 2.56 -16.30
C THR A 178 -4.70 2.58 -17.83
N ALA A 179 -4.82 1.42 -18.46
CA ALA A 179 -5.13 1.38 -19.89
C ALA A 179 -6.58 1.84 -20.16
N SER A 180 -6.85 2.22 -21.42
CA SER A 180 -8.22 2.45 -21.88
C SER A 180 -8.97 1.12 -21.98
N ALA A 181 -10.27 1.18 -21.77
CA ALA A 181 -11.17 0.04 -21.85
C ALA A 181 -12.48 0.45 -22.51
N ASN A 182 -13.04 -0.46 -23.30
CA ASN A 182 -14.37 -0.31 -23.89
C ASN A 182 -15.10 -1.66 -23.82
N PHE A 183 -15.60 -2.01 -22.64
CA PHE A 183 -16.34 -3.25 -22.48
C PHE A 183 -17.73 -3.07 -23.09
N THR A 184 -18.02 -3.79 -24.18
CA THR A 184 -19.33 -3.80 -24.84
C THR A 184 -20.35 -4.68 -24.10
N ASP A 185 -19.86 -5.61 -23.28
CA ASP A 185 -20.65 -6.53 -22.47
C ASP A 185 -20.09 -6.65 -21.05
N TYR A 186 -20.91 -7.16 -20.13
CA TYR A 186 -20.48 -7.46 -18.76
C TYR A 186 -19.53 -8.67 -18.72
N VAL A 187 -18.34 -8.47 -18.16
CA VAL A 187 -17.31 -9.50 -17.99
C VAL A 187 -17.38 -10.09 -16.58
N GLU A 188 -17.27 -11.41 -16.44
CA GLU A 188 -17.27 -12.06 -15.12
C GLU A 188 -16.13 -11.56 -14.23
N LEU A 189 -16.43 -11.39 -12.94
CA LEU A 189 -15.45 -11.09 -11.91
C LEU A 189 -14.88 -12.40 -11.33
N THR A 190 -13.58 -12.43 -11.06
CA THR A 190 -12.98 -13.42 -10.16
C THR A 190 -12.35 -12.73 -8.96
N VAL A 191 -12.44 -13.36 -7.79
CA VAL A 191 -11.81 -12.86 -6.57
C VAL A 191 -10.47 -13.56 -6.40
N ILE A 192 -9.42 -12.77 -6.28
CA ILE A 192 -8.09 -13.29 -5.98
C ILE A 192 -7.94 -13.41 -4.45
N PRO A 193 -7.64 -14.61 -3.92
CA PRO A 193 -7.50 -14.84 -2.49
C PRO A 193 -6.34 -14.03 -1.86
N ASN A 194 -6.36 -13.97 -0.53
CA ASN A 194 -5.40 -13.23 0.29
C ASN A 194 -5.31 -11.77 -0.16
N PHE A 195 -4.16 -11.36 -0.71
CA PHE A 195 -3.93 -10.03 -1.23
C PHE A 195 -3.47 -10.05 -2.69
N GLY A 196 -3.49 -11.20 -3.39
CA GLY A 196 -3.01 -11.29 -4.77
C GLY A 196 -1.54 -10.90 -4.94
N CYS A 197 -0.71 -11.18 -3.92
CA CYS A 197 0.69 -10.78 -3.85
C CYS A 197 1.65 -11.89 -4.27
N SER A 198 1.15 -13.11 -4.46
CA SER A 198 1.95 -14.26 -4.86
C SER A 198 1.30 -14.97 -6.04
N ASP A 199 2.10 -15.65 -6.85
CA ASP A 199 1.59 -16.52 -7.90
C ASP A 199 0.57 -17.57 -7.40
N ASP A 200 0.72 -18.05 -6.16
CA ASP A 200 -0.21 -19.00 -5.56
C ASP A 200 -1.59 -18.38 -5.32
N ASP A 201 -1.66 -17.09 -4.99
CA ASP A 201 -2.96 -16.41 -4.85
C ASP A 201 -3.72 -16.46 -6.18
N TRP A 202 -3.04 -16.19 -7.29
CA TRP A 202 -3.66 -16.13 -8.61
C TRP A 202 -4.01 -17.52 -9.16
N ARG A 203 -3.16 -18.54 -8.93
CA ARG A 203 -3.45 -19.93 -9.30
C ARG A 203 -4.61 -20.54 -8.51
N ASN A 204 -4.76 -20.14 -7.25
CA ASN A 204 -5.79 -20.65 -6.35
C ASN A 204 -7.07 -19.80 -6.33
N ALA A 205 -7.22 -18.86 -7.26
CA ALA A 205 -8.49 -18.17 -7.45
C ALA A 205 -9.59 -19.18 -7.81
N SER A 206 -10.78 -19.04 -7.21
CA SER A 206 -11.90 -19.98 -7.40
C SER A 206 -12.27 -20.17 -8.88
N ALA A 207 -12.06 -19.14 -9.69
CA ALA A 207 -12.07 -19.21 -11.15
C ALA A 207 -10.82 -18.53 -11.71
N SER A 208 -10.27 -19.10 -12.79
CA SER A 208 -9.11 -18.51 -13.47
C SER A 208 -9.36 -17.05 -13.85
N ALA A 209 -8.36 -16.20 -13.59
CA ALA A 209 -8.40 -14.77 -13.93
C ALA A 209 -8.38 -14.50 -15.44
N SER A 210 -7.96 -15.46 -16.26
CA SER A 210 -7.85 -15.29 -17.70
C SER A 210 -9.18 -14.85 -18.32
N GLY A 211 -9.19 -13.69 -18.97
CA GLY A 211 -10.38 -13.09 -19.61
C GLY A 211 -11.43 -12.54 -18.63
N ARG A 212 -11.15 -12.53 -17.32
CA ARG A 212 -12.06 -12.04 -16.26
C ARG A 212 -11.55 -10.74 -15.65
N VAL A 213 -12.45 -10.03 -14.97
CA VAL A 213 -12.06 -8.90 -14.13
C VAL A 213 -11.58 -9.44 -12.79
N ALA A 214 -10.31 -9.23 -12.46
CA ALA A 214 -9.73 -9.66 -11.19
C ALA A 214 -10.03 -8.64 -10.09
N LEU A 215 -10.59 -9.09 -8.96
CA LEU A 215 -10.75 -8.29 -7.75
C LEU A 215 -9.68 -8.66 -6.73
N VAL A 216 -8.91 -7.68 -6.29
CA VAL A 216 -7.79 -7.85 -5.35
C VAL A 216 -7.94 -6.88 -4.18
N LYS A 217 -7.78 -7.37 -2.94
CA LYS A 217 -7.76 -6.51 -1.76
C LYS A 217 -6.42 -5.78 -1.64
N ARG A 218 -6.43 -4.49 -1.25
CA ARG A 218 -5.22 -3.78 -0.82
C ARG A 218 -4.57 -4.54 0.34
N GLY A 219 -3.23 -4.64 0.36
CA GLY A 219 -2.52 -5.40 1.37
C GLY A 219 -1.01 -5.40 1.17
N ASN A 220 -0.37 -6.52 1.47
CA ASN A 220 1.06 -6.64 1.78
C ASN A 220 2.05 -6.47 0.62
N CYS A 221 1.60 -6.09 -0.57
CA CYS A 221 2.44 -5.85 -1.75
C CYS A 221 1.97 -4.58 -2.47
N THR A 222 2.85 -4.04 -3.31
CA THR A 222 2.57 -2.83 -4.08
C THR A 222 1.42 -3.04 -5.06
N LEU A 223 0.80 -1.95 -5.48
CA LEU A 223 -0.28 -1.99 -6.48
C LEU A 223 0.26 -2.38 -7.86
N ALA A 224 1.49 -1.97 -8.18
CA ALA A 224 2.21 -2.33 -9.40
C ALA A 224 2.49 -3.84 -9.48
N GLU A 225 2.86 -4.49 -8.36
CA GLU A 225 3.04 -5.95 -8.31
C GLU A 225 1.71 -6.68 -8.59
N LYS A 226 0.60 -6.20 -8.01
CA LYS A 226 -0.74 -6.76 -8.30
C LYS A 226 -1.11 -6.64 -9.77
N ALA A 227 -0.83 -5.48 -10.40
CA ALA A 227 -1.05 -5.29 -11.83
C ALA A 227 -0.16 -6.19 -12.69
N THR A 228 1.11 -6.37 -12.31
CA THR A 228 2.04 -7.27 -12.99
C THR A 228 1.53 -8.71 -12.96
N LEU A 229 1.05 -9.18 -11.80
CA LEU A 229 0.45 -10.51 -11.69
C LEU A 229 -0.88 -10.60 -12.45
N ALA A 230 -1.73 -9.57 -12.40
CA ALA A 230 -2.98 -9.54 -13.18
C ALA A 230 -2.73 -9.70 -14.68
N SER A 231 -1.75 -9.00 -15.23
CA SER A 231 -1.33 -9.15 -16.62
C SER A 231 -0.73 -10.54 -16.88
N LYS A 232 0.11 -11.07 -15.98
CA LYS A 232 0.68 -12.43 -16.09
C LYS A 232 -0.38 -13.52 -16.20
N TYR A 233 -1.49 -13.37 -15.47
CA TYR A 233 -2.62 -14.31 -15.47
C TYR A 233 -3.73 -13.93 -16.46
N ASN A 234 -3.45 -13.04 -17.42
CA ASN A 234 -4.34 -12.62 -18.50
C ASN A 234 -5.70 -12.07 -18.02
N ALA A 235 -5.73 -11.36 -16.89
CA ALA A 235 -6.93 -10.65 -16.47
C ALA A 235 -7.37 -9.62 -17.54
N ALA A 236 -8.68 -9.47 -17.75
CA ALA A 236 -9.22 -8.47 -18.67
C ALA A 236 -9.20 -7.05 -18.06
N ALA A 237 -9.27 -6.96 -16.74
CA ALA A 237 -9.10 -5.73 -15.97
C ALA A 237 -8.76 -6.06 -14.51
N LEU A 238 -8.22 -5.09 -13.78
CA LEU A 238 -7.91 -5.19 -12.35
C LEU A 238 -8.74 -4.19 -11.54
N LEU A 239 -9.49 -4.70 -10.56
CA LEU A 239 -10.12 -3.90 -9.53
C LEU A 239 -9.36 -4.10 -8.22
N ILE A 240 -8.78 -3.04 -7.69
CA ILE A 240 -8.16 -3.06 -6.35
C ILE A 240 -9.12 -2.38 -5.39
N TYR A 241 -9.43 -2.95 -4.24
CA TYR A 241 -10.28 -2.27 -3.25
C TYR A 241 -9.55 -2.02 -1.94
N ASN A 242 -9.89 -0.92 -1.27
CA ASN A 242 -9.32 -0.60 0.03
C ASN A 242 -9.67 -1.70 1.05
N ASP A 243 -8.92 -1.79 2.14
CA ASP A 243 -8.96 -2.95 3.03
C ASP A 243 -9.89 -2.84 4.25
N GLY A 244 -10.37 -1.63 4.54
CA GLY A 244 -11.30 -1.34 5.62
C GLY A 244 -10.73 -1.48 7.04
N GLN A 245 -9.40 -1.53 7.22
CA GLN A 245 -8.81 -1.74 8.55
C GLN A 245 -8.95 -0.53 9.50
N SER A 246 -9.30 0.64 8.98
CA SER A 246 -9.50 1.88 9.76
C SER A 246 -10.42 2.85 9.00
N PRO A 247 -11.01 3.87 9.65
CA PRO A 247 -11.91 4.82 8.98
C PRO A 247 -11.30 5.54 7.77
N ASN A 248 -10.00 5.83 7.79
CA ASN A 248 -9.24 6.41 6.67
C ASN A 248 -8.85 5.39 5.58
N ARG A 249 -9.20 4.11 5.73
CA ARG A 249 -8.96 3.02 4.77
C ARG A 249 -10.25 2.43 4.21
N MET A 250 -11.29 3.26 4.17
CA MET A 250 -12.61 2.93 3.60
C MET A 250 -12.76 3.48 2.17
N ALA A 251 -12.42 4.75 1.95
CA ALA A 251 -12.56 5.43 0.65
C ALA A 251 -11.58 4.89 -0.40
N PRO A 252 -11.86 5.01 -1.71
CA PRO A 252 -10.86 4.73 -2.75
C PRO A 252 -9.69 5.72 -2.66
N MET A 253 -8.53 5.34 -3.21
CA MET A 253 -7.31 6.14 -3.17
C MET A 253 -6.90 6.64 -4.56
N PHE A 254 -6.33 7.84 -4.63
CA PHE A 254 -5.58 8.29 -5.80
C PHE A 254 -4.21 7.61 -5.77
N VAL A 255 -3.95 6.76 -6.76
CA VAL A 255 -2.76 5.91 -6.83
C VAL A 255 -2.29 5.76 -8.27
N ALA A 256 -1.06 5.31 -8.47
CA ALA A 256 -0.49 5.01 -9.78
C ALA A 256 -0.09 3.53 -9.93
N LEU A 257 -0.05 3.05 -11.18
CA LEU A 257 0.72 1.87 -11.59
C LEU A 257 1.95 2.31 -12.36
N ASN A 258 2.78 1.35 -12.78
CA ASN A 258 3.89 1.61 -13.68
C ASN A 258 3.40 2.27 -14.98
N GLU A 259 4.18 3.22 -15.54
CA GLU A 259 3.82 3.92 -16.78
C GLU A 259 3.60 2.96 -17.97
N SER A 260 4.32 1.83 -17.97
CA SER A 260 4.20 0.75 -18.95
C SER A 260 2.96 -0.14 -18.78
N ASN A 261 2.11 0.11 -17.78
CA ASN A 261 0.91 -0.67 -17.56
C ASN A 261 -0.04 -0.61 -18.77
N ASN A 262 -0.49 -1.79 -19.19
CA ASN A 262 -1.40 -1.98 -20.33
C ASN A 262 -2.74 -2.61 -19.91
N LEU A 263 -2.97 -2.78 -18.61
CA LEU A 263 -4.19 -3.35 -18.05
C LEU A 263 -5.15 -2.24 -17.60
N PRO A 264 -6.46 -2.30 -17.94
CA PRO A 264 -7.45 -1.42 -17.33
C PRO A 264 -7.55 -1.67 -15.82
N ALA A 265 -7.40 -0.62 -15.02
CA ALA A 265 -7.35 -0.73 -13.57
C ALA A 265 -8.10 0.40 -12.85
N LEU A 266 -8.90 0.04 -11.85
CA LEU A 266 -9.64 0.97 -11.00
C LEU A 266 -9.40 0.66 -9.52
N PHE A 267 -9.45 1.70 -8.68
CA PHE A 267 -9.37 1.56 -7.23
C PHE A 267 -10.72 1.83 -6.59
N LEU A 268 -11.26 0.87 -5.84
CA LEU A 268 -12.59 0.89 -5.25
C LEU A 268 -12.55 1.23 -3.76
N SER A 269 -13.65 1.78 -3.26
CA SER A 269 -13.93 1.81 -1.83
C SER A 269 -13.95 0.39 -1.24
N TYR A 270 -13.68 0.28 0.06
CA TYR A 270 -13.81 -0.98 0.77
C TYR A 270 -15.23 -1.54 0.65
N GLN A 271 -16.26 -0.69 0.79
CA GLN A 271 -17.66 -1.13 0.77
C GLN A 271 -18.02 -1.80 -0.57
N VAL A 272 -17.63 -1.19 -1.69
CA VAL A 272 -17.93 -1.72 -3.03
C VAL A 272 -17.15 -3.01 -3.28
N GLY A 273 -15.84 -3.01 -3.02
CA GLY A 273 -15.01 -4.20 -3.21
C GLY A 273 -15.43 -5.37 -2.32
N GLN A 274 -15.74 -5.11 -1.05
CA GLN A 274 -16.21 -6.14 -0.12
C GLN A 274 -17.54 -6.73 -0.58
N ARG A 275 -18.48 -5.90 -1.06
CA ARG A 275 -19.75 -6.37 -1.64
C ARG A 275 -19.52 -7.29 -2.85
N PHE A 276 -18.58 -6.94 -3.74
CA PHE A 276 -18.24 -7.80 -4.88
C PHE A 276 -17.60 -9.13 -4.44
N ALA A 277 -16.72 -9.09 -3.44
CA ALA A 277 -16.09 -10.28 -2.89
C ALA A 277 -17.13 -11.21 -2.22
N ASP A 278 -18.05 -10.67 -1.44
CA ASP A 278 -19.11 -11.42 -0.76
C ASP A 278 -20.08 -12.05 -1.76
N ALA A 279 -20.55 -11.27 -2.75
CA ALA A 279 -21.44 -11.77 -3.79
C ALA A 279 -20.80 -12.89 -4.63
N SER A 280 -19.49 -12.79 -4.90
CA SER A 280 -18.74 -13.82 -5.63
C SER A 280 -18.54 -15.10 -4.81
N ARG A 281 -18.40 -14.98 -3.48
CA ARG A 281 -18.33 -16.12 -2.56
C ARG A 281 -19.65 -16.87 -2.45
N MET A 282 -20.77 -16.16 -2.47
CA MET A 282 -22.10 -16.78 -2.42
C MET A 282 -22.40 -17.61 -3.66
N LYS A 283 -21.98 -17.14 -4.84
CA LYS A 283 -22.16 -17.85 -6.10
C LYS A 283 -21.07 -17.43 -7.10
N PRO A 284 -20.15 -18.34 -7.48
CA PRO A 284 -19.17 -18.06 -8.52
C PRO A 284 -19.84 -17.61 -9.83
N GLY A 285 -19.27 -16.61 -10.51
CA GLY A 285 -19.81 -16.04 -11.75
C GLY A 285 -21.01 -15.08 -11.55
N ASN A 286 -21.44 -14.83 -10.32
CA ASN A 286 -22.61 -13.99 -10.03
C ASN A 286 -22.34 -12.48 -10.18
N VAL A 287 -21.08 -12.07 -10.07
CA VAL A 287 -20.69 -10.67 -10.26
C VAL A 287 -20.12 -10.51 -11.66
N ARG A 288 -20.72 -9.62 -12.45
CA ARG A 288 -20.20 -9.23 -13.75
C ARG A 288 -20.00 -7.73 -13.81
N ILE A 289 -18.97 -7.27 -14.51
CA ILE A 289 -18.46 -5.90 -14.49
C ILE A 289 -18.39 -5.35 -15.91
N LEU A 290 -18.77 -4.09 -16.07
CA LEU A 290 -18.58 -3.32 -17.29
C LEU A 290 -17.72 -2.09 -16.95
N ILE A 291 -16.64 -1.89 -17.71
CA ILE A 291 -15.68 -0.79 -17.52
C ILE A 291 -15.49 -0.07 -18.85
N ASN A 292 -15.66 1.26 -18.84
CA ASN A 292 -15.24 2.11 -19.94
C ASN A 292 -14.30 3.20 -19.43
N ILE A 293 -13.08 3.25 -19.99
CA ILE A 293 -12.03 4.22 -19.66
C ILE A 293 -11.47 4.75 -20.97
N VAL A 294 -11.46 6.06 -21.14
CA VAL A 294 -10.86 6.70 -22.31
C VAL A 294 -9.78 7.67 -21.83
N ARG A 295 -8.52 7.37 -22.16
CA ARG A 295 -7.39 8.27 -21.89
C ARG A 295 -7.38 9.43 -22.88
N ARG A 296 -6.87 10.60 -22.47
CA ARG A 296 -6.50 11.65 -23.43
C ARG A 296 -5.24 11.26 -24.19
N ASN A 297 -5.09 11.83 -25.39
CA ASN A 297 -3.87 11.67 -26.18
C ASN A 297 -2.64 12.11 -25.38
N GLU A 298 -1.54 11.39 -25.58
CA GLU A 298 -0.37 11.38 -24.70
C GLU A 298 0.48 12.65 -24.83
N SER A 299 0.05 13.74 -24.19
CA SER A 299 0.94 14.86 -23.92
C SER A 299 1.87 14.49 -22.77
N THR A 300 3.15 14.83 -22.90
CA THR A 300 4.12 14.72 -21.81
C THR A 300 4.39 16.09 -21.19
N SER A 301 4.63 16.11 -19.89
CA SER A 301 5.02 17.31 -19.14
C SER A 301 6.45 17.15 -18.59
N PRO A 302 7.22 18.23 -18.43
CA PRO A 302 8.54 18.14 -17.82
C PRO A 302 8.43 17.90 -16.30
N SER A 303 9.23 16.96 -15.81
CA SER A 303 9.55 16.78 -14.39
C SER A 303 11.06 16.86 -14.20
N ALA A 304 11.53 16.85 -12.96
CA ALA A 304 12.94 16.90 -12.66
C ALA A 304 13.29 16.17 -11.36
N ASN A 305 14.53 15.70 -11.30
CA ASN A 305 15.20 15.28 -10.08
C ASN A 305 16.31 16.31 -9.76
N ILE A 306 16.44 16.69 -8.49
CA ILE A 306 17.60 17.47 -8.01
C ILE A 306 18.47 16.55 -7.19
N CYS A 307 19.76 16.49 -7.50
CA CYS A 307 20.74 15.82 -6.65
C CYS A 307 21.91 16.74 -6.33
N ALA A 308 22.39 16.69 -5.09
CA ALA A 308 23.53 17.45 -4.60
C ALA A 308 24.61 16.50 -4.07
N ASP A 309 25.77 16.53 -4.72
CA ASP A 309 26.93 15.72 -4.35
C ASP A 309 27.86 16.50 -3.41
N THR A 310 28.34 15.84 -2.36
CA THR A 310 29.43 16.38 -1.55
C THR A 310 30.67 16.66 -2.41
N PRO A 311 31.45 17.72 -2.10
CA PRO A 311 32.59 18.14 -2.92
C PRO A 311 33.79 17.18 -2.84
N THR A 312 33.79 16.29 -1.85
CA THR A 312 34.81 15.25 -1.65
C THR A 312 34.11 13.92 -1.32
N GLY A 313 34.87 12.84 -1.22
CA GLY A 313 34.33 11.49 -1.15
C GLY A 313 34.73 10.66 -2.36
N ASP A 314 34.85 9.35 -2.17
CA ASP A 314 35.02 8.43 -3.27
C ASP A 314 33.73 8.37 -4.11
N VAL A 315 33.80 8.83 -5.36
CA VAL A 315 32.66 8.82 -6.28
C VAL A 315 32.23 7.41 -6.69
N THR A 316 33.11 6.41 -6.54
CA THR A 316 32.82 5.00 -6.80
C THR A 316 32.06 4.35 -5.64
N GLN A 317 32.05 5.00 -4.47
CA GLN A 317 31.34 4.55 -3.28
C GLN A 317 30.41 5.67 -2.79
N THR A 318 29.22 5.75 -3.39
CA THR A 318 28.26 6.82 -3.12
C THR A 318 27.12 6.34 -2.22
N ILE A 319 26.89 7.05 -1.12
CA ILE A 319 25.69 6.91 -0.29
C ILE A 319 24.63 7.86 -0.85
N VAL A 320 23.48 7.33 -1.27
CA VAL A 320 22.36 8.13 -1.77
C VAL A 320 21.31 8.26 -0.69
N ILE A 321 20.93 9.49 -0.38
CA ILE A 321 19.86 9.82 0.58
C ILE A 321 18.78 10.56 -0.20
N GLY A 322 17.59 9.98 -0.22
CA GLY A 322 16.51 10.41 -1.11
C GLY A 322 15.22 10.77 -0.39
N SER A 323 14.50 11.70 -0.99
CA SER A 323 13.09 12.02 -0.71
C SER A 323 12.42 12.39 -2.03
N HIS A 324 11.10 12.39 -2.13
CA HIS A 324 10.43 12.98 -3.29
C HIS A 324 9.85 14.35 -2.95
N SER A 325 9.81 15.23 -3.95
CA SER A 325 9.45 16.63 -3.79
C SER A 325 8.05 16.95 -4.30
N ASP A 326 7.40 16.06 -5.05
CA ASP A 326 6.01 16.22 -5.48
C ASP A 326 5.00 15.85 -4.38
N SER A 327 3.74 16.21 -4.62
CA SER A 327 2.57 15.78 -3.84
C SER A 327 1.50 15.20 -4.76
N VAL A 328 0.47 14.57 -4.20
CA VAL A 328 -0.78 14.39 -4.95
C VAL A 328 -1.52 15.71 -5.21
N THR A 329 -2.44 15.72 -6.17
CA THR A 329 -3.34 16.86 -6.44
C THR A 329 -4.40 17.07 -5.35
N ALA A 330 -4.52 16.15 -4.40
CA ALA A 330 -5.50 16.23 -3.31
C ALA A 330 -5.06 17.14 -2.15
N GLY A 331 -3.80 17.55 -2.08
CA GLY A 331 -3.31 18.43 -1.02
C GLY A 331 -1.83 18.78 -1.12
N SER A 332 -1.34 19.52 -0.12
CA SER A 332 -0.02 20.15 -0.12
C SER A 332 1.15 19.18 0.02
N GLY A 333 0.87 17.93 0.44
CA GLY A 333 1.89 16.90 0.61
C GLY A 333 2.97 17.29 1.61
N ILE A 334 2.59 17.88 2.76
CA ILE A 334 3.56 18.33 3.77
C ILE A 334 4.08 17.17 4.58
N ASN A 335 3.24 16.20 4.96
CA ASN A 335 3.77 14.96 5.49
C ASN A 335 4.32 14.08 4.38
N ASP A 336 3.59 13.97 3.26
CA ASP A 336 3.90 13.12 2.11
C ASP A 336 4.15 13.96 0.85
N ASN A 337 5.40 14.34 0.52
CA ASN A 337 6.63 14.06 1.27
C ASN A 337 7.48 15.31 1.56
N GLY A 338 6.80 16.38 1.97
CA GLY A 338 7.44 17.58 2.53
C GLY A 338 8.33 17.25 3.74
N SER A 339 7.91 16.30 4.58
CA SER A 339 8.63 15.91 5.80
C SER A 339 9.98 15.26 5.50
N GLY A 340 10.01 14.28 4.59
CA GLY A 340 11.24 13.66 4.12
C GLY A 340 12.10 14.64 3.34
N SER A 341 11.49 15.47 2.48
CA SER A 341 12.21 16.52 1.74
C SER A 341 12.88 17.55 2.65
N ALA A 342 12.21 17.96 3.74
CA ALA A 342 12.74 18.91 4.72
C ALA A 342 13.85 18.28 5.57
N ALA A 343 13.66 17.03 6.02
CA ALA A 343 14.68 16.30 6.77
C ALA A 343 15.94 16.06 5.91
N ASN A 344 15.76 15.73 4.63
CA ASN A 344 16.85 15.55 3.67
C ASN A 344 17.64 16.87 3.48
N LEU A 345 16.94 18.00 3.37
CA LEU A 345 17.58 19.31 3.21
C LEU A 345 18.34 19.73 4.47
N ALA A 346 17.76 19.51 5.66
CA ALA A 346 18.44 19.76 6.93
C ALA A 346 19.69 18.90 7.09
N LEU A 347 19.60 17.60 6.76
CA LEU A 347 20.76 16.71 6.79
C LEU A 347 21.86 17.19 5.83
N ALA A 348 21.50 17.58 4.60
CA ALA A 348 22.45 18.08 3.61
C ALA A 348 23.18 19.35 4.09
N VAL A 349 22.45 20.29 4.67
CA VAL A 349 22.97 21.60 5.13
C VAL A 349 23.79 21.44 6.42
N SER A 350 23.31 20.66 7.39
CA SER A 350 24.06 20.36 8.62
C SER A 350 25.39 19.66 8.31
N LEU A 351 25.38 18.71 7.37
CA LEU A 351 26.61 18.08 6.90
C LEU A 351 27.53 19.11 6.24
N ALA A 352 27.03 20.00 5.38
CA ALA A 352 27.86 21.03 4.76
C ALA A 352 28.51 21.97 5.79
N ARG A 353 27.79 22.34 6.87
CA ARG A 353 28.31 23.18 7.95
C ARG A 353 29.46 22.52 8.70
N LEU A 354 29.32 21.26 9.08
CA LEU A 354 30.37 20.53 9.79
C LEU A 354 31.67 20.46 8.97
N PHE A 355 31.55 20.30 7.65
CA PHE A 355 32.69 20.18 6.74
C PHE A 355 33.33 21.52 6.34
N ARG A 356 32.73 22.65 6.71
CA ARG A 356 33.43 23.95 6.68
C ARG A 356 34.48 24.08 7.78
N THR A 357 34.45 23.21 8.80
CA THR A 357 35.46 23.19 9.84
C THR A 357 36.64 22.29 9.42
N SER A 358 37.87 22.76 9.65
CA SER A 358 39.12 22.09 9.23
C SER A 358 39.32 20.68 9.81
N ALA A 359 38.50 20.27 10.80
CA ALA A 359 38.56 18.96 11.43
C ALA A 359 38.00 17.81 10.59
N TYR A 360 37.14 18.08 9.60
CA TYR A 360 36.44 17.06 8.81
C TYR A 360 37.03 16.89 7.41
N ALA A 361 38.35 16.64 7.35
CA ALA A 361 39.05 16.32 6.12
C ALA A 361 38.35 15.15 5.38
N LYS A 362 38.07 15.37 4.08
CA LYS A 362 37.57 14.45 3.03
C LYS A 362 36.65 13.31 3.50
N TYR A 363 35.38 13.34 3.07
CA TYR A 363 34.50 12.18 3.22
C TYR A 363 35.17 10.91 2.68
N LYS A 364 34.98 9.77 3.36
CA LYS A 364 35.40 8.48 2.81
C LYS A 364 34.57 8.13 1.57
N TYR A 365 33.25 8.26 1.70
CA TYR A 365 32.25 8.00 0.66
C TYR A 365 31.72 9.33 0.14
N ARG A 366 31.40 9.43 -1.15
CA ARG A 366 30.58 10.56 -1.61
C ARG A 366 29.18 10.42 -1.01
N VAL A 367 28.60 11.50 -0.50
CA VAL A 367 27.18 11.54 -0.14
C VAL A 367 26.42 12.32 -1.21
N ARG A 368 25.34 11.74 -1.70
CA ARG A 368 24.44 12.33 -2.70
C ARG A 368 23.06 12.48 -2.09
N PHE A 369 22.61 13.71 -1.92
CA PHE A 369 21.25 14.02 -1.49
C PHE A 369 20.38 14.23 -2.73
N CYS A 370 19.26 13.52 -2.87
CA CYS A 370 18.38 13.63 -4.02
C CYS A 370 16.93 13.92 -3.63
N TRP A 371 16.28 14.75 -4.44
CA TRP A 371 14.85 15.05 -4.42
C TRP A 371 14.26 14.59 -5.75
N TRP A 372 13.48 13.51 -5.69
CA TRP A 372 12.86 12.88 -6.85
C TRP A 372 11.56 13.60 -7.22
N GLY A 373 11.36 13.87 -8.50
CA GLY A 373 10.06 14.27 -9.05
C GLY A 373 9.22 13.05 -9.41
N ALA A 374 7.94 13.27 -9.69
CA ALA A 374 7.01 12.26 -10.19
C ALA A 374 6.95 10.93 -9.41
N GLU A 375 7.20 10.96 -8.10
CA GLU A 375 7.09 9.77 -7.25
C GLU A 375 5.63 9.31 -7.16
N GLU A 376 4.72 10.27 -7.00
CA GLU A 376 3.27 10.07 -6.88
C GLU A 376 2.66 9.53 -8.18
N LEU A 377 3.46 9.58 -9.25
CA LEU A 377 3.16 9.05 -10.58
C LEU A 377 3.79 7.66 -10.81
N GLY A 378 4.29 7.01 -9.76
CA GLY A 378 4.78 5.63 -9.82
C GLY A 378 6.30 5.50 -9.96
N LEU A 379 7.06 6.29 -9.20
CA LEU A 379 8.52 6.20 -9.09
C LEU A 379 9.28 6.43 -10.41
N LEU A 380 8.87 7.44 -11.19
CA LEU A 380 9.37 7.68 -12.57
C LEU A 380 10.78 8.27 -12.64
#